data_AF-N1U8T8-F1
#
_entry.id   AF-N1U8T8-F1
#
_cell.length_a   1.000
_cell.length_b   1.000
_cell.length_c   1.000
_cell.angle_alpha   90.00
_cell.angle_beta   90.00
_cell.angle_gamma   90.00
#
_symmetry.space_group_name_H-M   'P 1'
#
loop_
_entity.id
_entity.type
_entity.pdbx_description
1 polymer ?
#
loop_
_entity_poly.entity_id
_entity_poly.type
_entity_poly.pdbx_seq_one_letter_code
_entity_poly.pdbx_strand_id
1 'polypeptide(L)'
;MYSEIRNATEEFSFHPTLISWLKGPLELTGNEILKLTEIGCTDHSCPVIETCLEVFYSEQDSEPKRMIRFGRAKHLINKMDLIFSLKKQGIIE
;
A
#
# COMPACT_ATOMS: atom_id res chain seq x y z
N MET A 1 6.51 -5.10 13.83
CA MET A 1 6.15 -4.10 12.80
C MET A 1 6.88 -4.49 11.52
N TYR A 2 6.17 -4.63 10.40
CA TYR A 2 6.76 -4.96 9.09
C TYR A 2 6.84 -3.70 8.23
N SER A 3 7.92 -3.54 7.47
CA SER A 3 8.06 -2.49 6.46
C SER A 3 8.85 -3.00 5.25
N GLU A 4 8.41 -2.67 4.05
CA GLU A 4 9.13 -2.97 2.80
C GLU A 4 9.02 -1.77 1.86
N ILE A 5 10.11 -1.47 1.13
CA ILE A 5 10.18 -0.38 0.15
C ILE A 5 10.51 -1.00 -1.21
N ARG A 6 9.77 -0.58 -2.24
CA ARG A 6 9.95 -1.01 -3.63
C ARG A 6 9.77 0.16 -4.58
N ASN A 7 10.41 0.08 -5.74
CA ASN A 7 10.06 0.95 -6.86
C ASN A 7 8.76 0.48 -7.51
N ALA A 8 8.05 1.37 -8.20
CA ALA A 8 6.82 1.05 -8.96
C ALA A 8 7.02 0.05 -10.12
N THR A 9 8.26 -0.39 -10.35
CA THR A 9 8.63 -1.45 -11.30
C THR A 9 8.76 -2.83 -10.68
N GLU A 10 8.81 -2.95 -9.35
CA GLU A 10 9.11 -4.19 -8.63
C GLU A 10 7.95 -4.58 -7.71
N GLU A 11 7.53 -5.83 -7.71
CA GLU A 11 6.47 -6.30 -6.80
C GLU A 11 6.98 -6.47 -5.36
N PHE A 12 6.05 -6.43 -4.39
CA PHE A 12 6.38 -6.70 -2.99
C PHE A 12 6.64 -8.19 -2.77
N SER A 13 7.55 -8.51 -1.85
CA SER A 13 7.98 -9.89 -1.58
C SER A 13 6.85 -10.80 -1.11
N PHE A 14 5.82 -10.24 -0.49
CA PHE A 14 4.66 -10.96 0.04
C PHE A 14 3.45 -10.99 -0.90
N HIS A 15 3.44 -10.16 -1.96
CA HIS A 15 2.28 -10.03 -2.84
C HIS A 15 2.70 -9.83 -4.30
N PRO A 16 2.54 -10.85 -5.17
CA PRO A 16 3.18 -10.90 -6.48
C PRO A 16 2.56 -9.97 -7.54
N THR A 17 1.48 -9.25 -7.22
CA THR A 17 0.71 -8.45 -8.18
C THR A 17 0.18 -7.12 -7.62
N LEU A 18 0.62 -6.71 -6.44
CA LEU A 18 0.03 -5.55 -5.75
C LEU A 18 0.32 -4.26 -6.54
N ILE A 19 1.57 -4.07 -6.95
CA ILE A 19 2.00 -2.88 -7.68
C ILE A 19 1.38 -2.88 -9.08
N SER A 20 1.30 -4.04 -9.74
CA SER A 20 0.59 -4.19 -11.02
C SER A 20 -0.87 -3.74 -10.95
N TRP A 21 -1.58 -4.01 -9.85
CA TRP A 21 -2.96 -3.52 -9.68
C TRP A 21 -3.04 -2.02 -9.38
N LEU A 22 -2.01 -1.45 -8.76
CA LEU A 22 -1.95 -0.04 -8.39
C LEU A 22 -1.49 0.87 -9.54
N LYS A 23 -0.77 0.33 -10.53
CA LYS A 23 -0.22 1.11 -11.66
C LYS A 23 -1.27 1.97 -12.35
N GLY A 24 -2.41 1.40 -12.72
CA GLY A 24 -3.50 2.14 -13.37
C GLY A 24 -4.13 3.17 -12.43
N PRO A 25 -4.71 2.76 -11.28
CA PRO A 25 -5.38 3.67 -10.36
C PRO A 25 -4.52 4.81 -9.80
N LEU A 26 -3.21 4.59 -9.68
CA LEU A 26 -2.28 5.59 -9.15
C LEU A 26 -1.45 6.28 -10.22
N GLU A 27 -1.68 5.96 -11.49
CA GLU A 27 -0.93 6.53 -12.63
C GLU A 27 0.59 6.38 -12.46
N LEU A 28 1.03 5.25 -11.89
CA LEU A 28 2.45 5.02 -11.60
C LEU A 28 3.24 4.91 -12.91
N THR A 29 4.30 5.70 -13.01
CA THR A 29 5.20 5.78 -14.16
C THR A 29 6.41 4.86 -14.05
N GLY A 30 6.68 4.32 -12.85
CA GLY A 30 7.81 3.43 -12.58
C GLY A 30 8.90 4.05 -11.72
N ASN A 31 8.93 5.38 -11.61
CA ASN A 31 9.93 6.11 -10.82
C ASN A 31 9.49 6.35 -9.37
N GLU A 32 8.23 6.06 -9.06
CA GLU A 32 7.68 6.24 -7.72
C GLU A 32 8.23 5.19 -6.77
N ILE A 33 8.39 5.62 -5.52
CA ILE A 33 8.83 4.78 -4.41
C ILE A 33 7.60 4.44 -3.58
N LEU A 34 7.35 3.16 -3.41
CA LEU A 34 6.26 2.64 -2.62
C LEU A 34 6.79 2.03 -1.33
N LYS A 35 6.34 2.57 -0.20
CA LYS A 35 6.64 2.04 1.13
C LYS A 35 5.38 1.42 1.71
N LEU A 36 5.47 0.15 2.06
CA LEU A 36 4.38 -0.58 2.69
C LEU A 36 4.73 -0.88 4.14
N THR A 37 3.85 -0.47 5.05
CA THR A 37 4.00 -0.66 6.50
C THR A 37 2.80 -1.42 7.05
N GLU A 38 3.04 -2.47 7.83
CA GLU A 38 1.98 -3.18 8.56
C GLU A 38 2.00 -2.75 10.03
N ILE A 39 0.88 -2.18 10.47
CA ILE A 39 0.63 -1.64 11.80
C ILE A 39 -0.36 -2.57 12.48
N GLY A 40 0.12 -3.33 13.46
CA GLY A 40 -0.72 -4.14 14.35
C GLY A 40 -0.81 -3.50 15.73
N CYS A 41 -1.90 -3.75 16.44
CA CYS A 41 -1.98 -3.44 17.87
C CYS A 41 -1.01 -4.33 18.67
N THR A 42 -0.39 -3.78 19.72
CA THR A 42 0.46 -4.56 20.64
C THR A 42 -0.33 -5.41 21.63
N ASP A 43 -1.64 -5.16 21.76
CA ASP A 43 -2.54 -6.00 22.53
C ASP A 43 -2.95 -7.22 21.69
N HIS A 44 -2.58 -8.42 22.16
CA HIS A 44 -2.91 -9.70 21.54
C HIS A 44 -4.42 -9.93 21.38
N SER A 45 -5.25 -9.19 22.11
CA SER A 45 -6.72 -9.24 22.07
C SER A 45 -7.30 -8.40 20.93
N CYS A 46 -6.50 -7.52 20.32
CA CYS A 46 -6.94 -6.60 19.29
C CYS A 46 -6.62 -7.17 17.90
N PRO A 47 -7.61 -7.66 17.15
CA PRO A 47 -7.40 -8.24 15.82
C PRO A 47 -7.11 -7.18 14.74
N VAL A 48 -7.01 -5.91 15.13
CA VAL A 48 -6.85 -4.80 14.19
C VAL A 48 -5.43 -4.80 13.65
N ILE A 49 -5.34 -5.11 12.37
CA ILE A 49 -4.13 -4.97 11.56
C ILE A 49 -4.46 -4.05 10.41
N GLU A 50 -3.76 -2.93 10.33
CA GLU A 50 -3.81 -1.99 9.21
C GLU A 50 -2.52 -2.12 8.40
N THR A 51 -2.65 -2.24 7.08
CA THR A 51 -1.51 -2.09 6.17
C THR A 51 -1.63 -0.72 5.50
N CYS A 52 -0.56 0.05 5.53
CA CYS A 52 -0.48 1.37 4.94
C CYS A 52 0.51 1.35 3.78
N LEU A 53 0.09 1.85 2.62
CA LEU A 53 0.93 2.03 1.45
C LEU A 53 1.11 3.52 1.20
N GLU A 54 2.36 3.95 1.26
CA GLU A 54 2.80 5.33 1.06
C GLU A 54 3.51 5.42 -0.30
N VAL A 55 3.15 6.42 -1.11
CA VAL A 55 3.73 6.64 -2.44
C VAL A 55 4.45 7.97 -2.47
N PHE A 56 5.73 7.93 -2.79
CA PHE A 56 6.64 9.06 -2.93
C PHE A 56 7.08 9.19 -4.38
N TYR A 57 7.23 10.41 -4.88
CA TYR A 57 7.68 10.63 -6.27
C TYR A 57 9.18 10.86 -6.34
N SER A 58 9.83 11.12 -5.19
CA SER A 58 11.27 11.25 -5.04
C SER A 58 11.73 10.72 -3.67
N GLU A 59 12.97 10.23 -3.58
CA GLU A 59 13.61 9.89 -2.29
C GLU A 59 13.74 11.10 -1.34
N GLN A 60 13.69 12.32 -1.89
CA GLN A 60 13.82 13.57 -1.14
C GLN A 60 12.49 14.05 -0.57
N ASP A 61 11.37 13.42 -0.94
CA ASP A 61 10.05 13.78 -0.42
C ASP A 61 9.98 13.45 1.09
N SER A 62 9.71 14.45 1.92
CA SER A 62 9.53 14.26 3.37
C SER A 62 8.16 13.68 3.74
N GLU A 63 7.20 13.75 2.82
CA GLU A 63 5.82 13.29 3.01
C GLU A 63 5.32 12.55 1.76
N PRO A 64 4.51 11.50 1.92
CA PRO A 64 3.98 10.76 0.80
C PRO A 64 2.96 11.61 0.02
N LYS A 65 3.03 11.56 -1.31
CA LYS A 65 2.05 12.22 -2.19
C LYS A 65 0.69 11.55 -2.13
N ARG A 66 0.68 10.23 -1.94
CA ARG A 66 -0.54 9.44 -1.74
C ARG A 66 -0.33 8.43 -0.62
N MET A 67 -1.38 8.21 0.16
CA MET A 67 -1.42 7.18 1.19
C MET A 67 -2.68 6.35 0.98
N ILE A 68 -2.54 5.02 0.94
CA ILE A 68 -3.66 4.07 0.86
C ILE A 68 -3.64 3.20 2.11
N ARG A 69 -4.79 3.13 2.78
CA ARG A 69 -4.95 2.25 3.95
C ARG A 69 -5.80 1.03 3.62
N PHE A 70 -5.33 -0.13 4.08
CA PHE A 70 -6.01 -1.41 4.01
C PHE A 70 -6.29 -1.89 5.43
N GLY A 71 -7.55 -2.12 5.77
CA GLY A 71 -7.94 -2.68 7.07
C GLY A 71 -7.67 -4.18 7.20
N ARG A 72 -6.54 -4.66 6.65
CA ARG A 72 -6.12 -6.06 6.65
C ARG A 72 -4.60 -6.15 6.75
N ALA A 73 -4.12 -7.32 7.22
CA ALA A 73 -2.72 -7.70 7.14
C ALA A 73 -2.24 -7.80 5.69
N LYS A 74 -0.96 -7.52 5.45
CA LYS A 74 -0.37 -7.39 4.11
C LYS A 74 -0.57 -8.64 3.23
N HIS A 75 -0.43 -9.81 3.83
CA HIS A 75 -0.54 -11.12 3.17
C HIS A 75 -1.99 -11.54 2.87
N LEU A 76 -2.98 -10.79 3.39
CA LEU A 76 -4.41 -11.04 3.17
C LEU A 76 -5.05 -10.03 2.21
N ILE A 77 -4.30 -9.04 1.74
CA ILE A 77 -4.78 -8.07 0.77
C ILE A 77 -5.09 -8.80 -0.54
N ASN A 78 -6.32 -8.69 -1.02
CA ASN A 78 -6.69 -9.13 -2.36
C ASN A 78 -7.14 -7.94 -3.22
N LYS A 79 -7.43 -8.23 -4.50
CA LYS A 79 -7.84 -7.21 -5.48
C LYS A 79 -9.11 -6.46 -5.08
N MET A 80 -10.06 -7.13 -4.42
CA MET A 80 -11.31 -6.50 -3.98
C MET A 80 -11.05 -5.54 -2.82
N ASP A 81 -10.23 -5.94 -1.84
CA ASP A 81 -9.83 -5.04 -0.74
C ASP A 81 -9.17 -3.78 -1.28
N LEU A 82 -8.32 -3.92 -2.30
CA LEU A 82 -7.73 -2.79 -2.99
C LEU A 82 -8.77 -1.88 -3.63
N ILE A 83 -9.68 -2.43 -4.44
CA ILE A 83 -10.73 -1.65 -5.10
C ILE A 83 -11.58 -0.90 -4.06
N PHE A 84 -11.98 -1.57 -2.97
CA PHE A 84 -12.75 -0.94 -1.90
C PHE A 84 -11.97 0.17 -1.20
N SER A 85 -10.70 -0.05 -0.87
CA SER A 85 -9.83 0.97 -0.28
C SER A 85 -9.66 2.18 -1.19
N LEU A 86 -9.46 1.98 -2.49
CA LEU A 86 -9.31 3.06 -3.47
C LEU A 86 -10.61 3.86 -3.63
N LYS A 87 -11.76 3.18 -3.77
CA LYS A 87 -13.09 3.83 -3.83
C LYS A 87 -13.39 4.64 -2.57
N LYS A 88 -13.16 4.05 -1.39
CA LYS A 88 -13.39 4.72 -0.10
C LYS A 88 -12.57 6.01 0.06
N GLN A 89 -11.40 6.06 -0.57
CA GLN A 89 -10.50 7.22 -0.55
C GLN A 89 -10.69 8.15 -1.74
N GLY A 90 -11.68 7.91 -2.61
CA GLY A 90 -11.98 8.76 -3.77
C GLY A 90 -10.91 8.73 -4.87
N ILE A 91 -10.06 7.70 -4.89
CA ILE A 91 -9.01 7.55 -5.91
C ILE A 91 -9.61 7.02 -7.23
N ILE A 92 -10.64 6.18 -7.13
CA ILE A 92 -11.40 5.63 -8.27
C ILE A 92 -12.90 5.69 -7.96
N GLU A 93 -13.74 5.68 -9.01
CA GLU A 93 -15.21 5.63 -8.91
C GLU A 93 -15.76 4.22 -8.71
#